data_AF-A0A2X1X3M7-F1
#
_entry.id   AF-A0A2X1X3M7-F1
#
_cell.length_a   1.000
_cell.length_b   1.000
_cell.length_c   1.000
_cell.angle_alpha   90.00
_cell.angle_beta   90.00
_cell.angle_gamma   90.00
#
_symmetry.space_group_name_H-M   'P 1'
#
loop_
_entity.id
_entity.type
_entity.pdbx_description
1 polymer ?
#
loop_
_entity_poly.entity_id
_entity_poly.type
_entity_poly.pdbx_seq_one_letter_code
_entity_poly.pdbx_strand_id
1 'polypeptide(L)'
;MDILKGHKSKIFAAVFIAIIGVGFGVIPYFSVAAIINNLVAKNANLNNYYPYIFAVFLGFLASILFHEISTIISHNLAYRIIEDKKKVIS
;
A
#
# COMPACT_ATOMS: atom_id res chain seq x y z
N MET A 1 -19.51 20.34 12.83
CA MET A 1 -18.55 19.75 11.86
C MET A 1 -17.08 19.90 12.29
N ASP A 2 -16.78 20.47 13.47
CA ASP A 2 -15.40 20.82 13.86
C ASP A 2 -14.55 19.68 14.45
N ILE A 3 -15.13 18.60 14.97
CA ILE A 3 -14.38 17.47 15.56
C ILE A 3 -13.51 16.75 14.49
N LEU A 4 -13.95 16.76 13.22
CA LEU A 4 -13.18 16.19 12.12
C LEU A 4 -11.97 17.05 11.74
N LYS A 5 -11.99 18.38 11.98
CA LYS A 5 -10.88 19.29 11.59
C LYS A 5 -9.56 18.91 12.27
N GLY A 6 -9.58 18.50 13.53
CA GLY A 6 -8.38 18.06 14.26
C GLY A 6 -7.76 16.76 13.72
N HIS A 7 -8.53 15.97 12.97
CA HIS A 7 -8.13 14.65 12.49
C HIS A 7 -7.96 14.54 10.97
N LYS A 8 -8.30 15.59 10.20
CA LYS A 8 -8.20 15.59 8.72
C LYS A 8 -6.82 15.22 8.20
N SER A 9 -5.76 15.71 8.84
CA SER A 9 -4.38 15.41 8.44
C SER A 9 -4.05 13.92 8.52
N LYS A 10 -4.54 13.23 9.54
CA LYS A 10 -4.31 11.78 9.73
C LYS A 10 -5.11 10.95 8.72
N ILE A 11 -6.33 11.37 8.41
CA ILE A 11 -7.15 10.75 7.35
C ILE A 11 -6.43 10.88 6.00
N PHE A 12 -5.98 12.09 5.67
CA PHE A 12 -5.28 12.35 4.41
C PHE A 12 -3.99 11.53 4.30
N ALA A 13 -3.20 11.45 5.37
CA ALA A 13 -2.00 10.62 5.41
C ALA A 13 -2.31 9.13 5.19
N ALA A 14 -3.33 8.58 5.85
CA ALA A 14 -3.72 7.18 5.70
C ALA A 14 -4.16 6.86 4.25
N VAL A 15 -4.96 7.74 3.65
CA VAL A 15 -5.42 7.58 2.25
C VAL A 15 -4.24 7.69 1.29
N PHE A 16 -3.36 8.66 1.48
CA PHE A 16 -2.17 8.83 0.63
C PHE A 16 -1.25 7.62 0.68
N ILE A 17 -1.01 7.08 1.88
CA ILE A 17 -0.25 5.84 2.08
C ILE A 17 -0.91 4.65 1.36
N ALA A 18 -2.24 4.52 1.44
CA ALA A 18 -2.95 3.45 0.74
C ALA A 18 -2.79 3.55 -0.78
N ILE A 19 -2.91 4.75 -1.35
CA ILE A 19 -2.74 4.97 -2.80
C ILE A 19 -1.33 4.57 -3.25
N ILE A 20 -0.31 4.93 -2.47
CA ILE A 20 1.07 4.51 -2.73
C ILE A 20 1.18 2.98 -2.70
N GLY A 21 0.59 2.33 -1.69
CA GLY A 21 0.55 0.87 -1.58
C GLY A 21 -0.08 0.18 -2.80
N VAL A 22 -1.17 0.75 -3.34
CA VAL A 22 -1.79 0.27 -4.58
C VAL A 22 -0.83 0.41 -5.76
N GLY A 23 -0.12 1.54 -5.88
CA GLY A 23 0.88 1.75 -6.93
C GLY A 23 1.99 0.69 -6.92
N PHE A 24 2.51 0.36 -5.73
CA PHE A 24 3.48 -0.73 -5.57
C PHE A 24 2.90 -2.10 -5.96
N GLY A 25 1.60 -2.31 -5.74
CA GLY A 25 0.89 -3.53 -6.15
C GLY A 25 0.80 -3.71 -7.67
N VAL A 26 1.05 -2.67 -8.47
CA VAL A 26 1.06 -2.76 -9.94
C VAL A 26 2.41 -3.30 -10.47
N ILE A 27 3.51 -3.08 -9.75
CA ILE A 27 4.88 -3.47 -10.16
C ILE A 27 5.01 -4.97 -10.48
N PRO A 28 4.41 -5.90 -9.71
CA PRO A 28 4.44 -7.32 -10.02
C PRO A 28 3.87 -7.67 -11.40
N TYR A 29 2.82 -6.98 -11.86
CA TYR A 29 2.20 -7.27 -13.16
C TYR A 29 3.13 -6.96 -14.32
N PHE A 30 3.79 -5.80 -14.29
CA PHE A 30 4.79 -5.44 -15.30
C PHE A 30 6.01 -6.36 -15.25
N SER A 31 6.43 -6.75 -14.05
CA SER A 31 7.58 -7.65 -13.87
C SER A 31 7.28 -9.04 -14.43
N VAL A 32 6.08 -9.59 -14.20
CA VAL A 32 5.63 -10.87 -14.77
C VAL A 32 5.52 -10.78 -16.30
N ALA A 33 4.99 -9.68 -16.84
CA ALA A 33 4.94 -9.48 -18.28
C ALA A 33 6.34 -9.50 -18.92
N ALA A 34 7.33 -8.86 -18.27
CA ALA A 34 8.71 -8.88 -18.72
C ALA A 34 9.35 -10.27 -18.64
N ILE A 35 9.06 -11.05 -17.59
CA ILE A 35 9.47 -12.46 -17.47
C ILE A 35 8.91 -13.28 -18.63
N ILE A 36 7.61 -13.16 -18.91
CA ILE A 36 6.94 -13.88 -20.01
C ILE A 36 7.60 -13.53 -21.35
N ASN A 37 7.85 -12.24 -21.61
CA ASN A 37 8.52 -11.82 -22.85
C ASN A 37 9.92 -12.41 -23.00
N ASN A 38 10.70 -12.48 -21.92
CA ASN A 38 12.03 -13.12 -21.94
C ASN A 38 11.95 -14.63 -22.20
N LEU A 39 10.94 -15.31 -21.64
CA LEU A 39 10.69 -16.73 -21.89
C LEU A 39 10.32 -16.99 -23.35
N VAL A 40 9.42 -16.18 -23.92
CA VAL A 40 9.01 -16.26 -25.33
C VAL A 40 10.20 -16.01 -26.27
N ALA A 41 11.08 -15.08 -25.91
CA ALA A 41 12.33 -14.83 -26.64
C ALA A 41 13.38 -15.95 -26.52
N LYS A 42 13.06 -17.05 -25.83
CA LYS A 42 13.97 -18.18 -25.52
C LYS A 42 15.26 -17.72 -24.84
N ASN A 43 15.19 -16.65 -24.05
CA ASN A 43 16.34 -16.14 -23.33
C ASN A 43 16.60 -17.02 -22.09
N ALA A 44 17.66 -17.82 -22.13
CA ALA A 44 18.03 -18.73 -21.05
C ALA A 44 18.91 -18.08 -19.97
N ASN A 45 19.26 -16.79 -20.10
CA ASN A 45 20.12 -16.13 -19.14
C ASN A 45 19.34 -15.78 -17.87
N LEU A 46 19.55 -16.56 -16.81
CA LEU A 46 18.93 -16.37 -15.50
C LEU A 46 19.22 -14.99 -14.89
N ASN A 47 20.33 -14.35 -15.24
CA ASN A 47 20.64 -12.99 -14.78
C ASN A 47 19.61 -11.95 -15.21
N ASN A 48 18.91 -12.18 -16.32
CA ASN A 48 17.85 -11.29 -16.78
C ASN A 48 16.56 -11.44 -15.97
N TYR A 49 16.38 -12.51 -15.19
CA TYR A 49 15.15 -12.78 -14.44
C TYR A 49 15.21 -12.29 -12.99
N TYR A 50 16.39 -12.33 -12.35
CA TYR A 50 16.57 -11.85 -10.98
C TYR A 50 16.01 -10.44 -10.69
N PRO A 51 16.24 -9.41 -11.51
CA PRO A 51 15.69 -8.09 -11.23
C PRO A 51 14.16 -8.07 -11.24
N TYR A 52 13.52 -8.83 -12.14
CA TYR A 52 12.05 -8.92 -12.19
C TYR A 52 11.49 -9.70 -11.00
N ILE A 53 12.14 -10.80 -10.60
CA ILE A 53 11.74 -11.58 -9.43
C ILE A 53 11.83 -10.72 -8.15
N PHE A 54 12.91 -9.97 -8.01
CA PHE A 54 13.10 -9.06 -6.88
C PHE A 54 12.08 -7.91 -6.89
N ALA A 55 11.77 -7.37 -8.07
CA ALA A 55 10.74 -6.36 -8.23
C ALA A 55 9.33 -6.88 -7.88
N VAL A 56 8.99 -8.12 -8.24
CA VAL A 56 7.75 -8.79 -7.80
C VAL A 56 7.72 -8.88 -6.28
N PHE A 57 8.79 -9.38 -5.67
CA PHE A 57 8.89 -9.57 -4.22
C PHE A 57 8.74 -8.24 -3.47
N LEU A 58 9.54 -7.24 -3.81
CA LEU A 58 9.47 -5.92 -3.18
C LEU A 58 8.16 -5.20 -3.47
N GLY A 59 7.63 -5.30 -4.70
CA GLY A 59 6.37 -4.69 -5.08
C GLY A 59 5.20 -5.23 -4.25
N PHE A 60 5.11 -6.56 -4.09
CA PHE A 60 4.11 -7.18 -3.23
C PHE A 60 4.30 -6.84 -1.76
N LEU A 61 5.53 -6.97 -1.25
CA LEU A 61 5.83 -6.70 0.16
C LEU A 61 5.48 -5.25 0.52
N ALA A 62 5.92 -4.29 -0.29
CA ALA A 62 5.61 -2.88 -0.09
C ALA A 62 4.09 -2.64 -0.16
N SER A 63 3.40 -3.21 -1.16
CA SER A 63 1.95 -3.06 -1.31
C SER A 63 1.18 -3.51 -0.06
N ILE A 64 1.53 -4.69 0.47
CA ILE A 64 0.91 -5.24 1.67
C ILE A 64 1.20 -4.36 2.89
N LEU A 65 2.46 -3.99 3.11
CA LEU A 65 2.86 -3.18 4.26
C LEU A 65 2.14 -1.83 4.28
N PHE A 66 2.12 -1.11 3.15
CA PHE A 66 1.42 0.17 3.08
C PHE A 66 -0.10 0.03 3.26
N HIS A 67 -0.68 -1.05 2.75
CA HIS A 67 -2.10 -1.33 2.94
C HIS A 67 -2.46 -1.61 4.41
N GLU A 68 -1.68 -2.46 5.09
CA GLU A 68 -1.91 -2.76 6.50
C GLU A 68 -1.68 -1.54 7.40
N ILE A 69 -0.61 -0.77 7.15
CA ILE A 69 -0.34 0.47 7.88
C ILE A 69 -1.51 1.45 7.74
N SER A 70 -2.04 1.61 6.52
CA SER A 70 -3.21 2.47 6.29
C SER A 70 -4.43 1.98 7.08
N THR A 71 -4.67 0.67 7.10
CA THR A 71 -5.78 0.05 7.85
C THR A 71 -5.64 0.29 9.36
N ILE A 72 -4.44 0.09 9.92
CA ILE A 72 -4.17 0.32 11.34
C ILE A 72 -4.37 1.79 11.71
N ILE A 73 -3.87 2.73 10.89
CA ILE A 73 -4.04 4.17 11.13
C ILE A 73 -5.52 4.54 11.08
N SER A 74 -6.26 4.04 10.09
CA SER A 74 -7.69 4.28 9.93
C SER A 74 -8.48 3.73 11.13
N HIS A 75 -8.14 2.53 11.59
CA HIS A 75 -8.82 1.90 12.73
C HIS A 75 -8.57 2.63 14.05
N ASN A 76 -7.31 2.99 14.33
CA ASN A 76 -6.95 3.79 15.51
C ASN A 76 -7.61 5.18 15.49
N LEU A 77 -7.75 5.76 14.29
CA LEU A 77 -8.43 7.02 14.13
C LEU A 77 -9.93 6.90 14.43
N ALA A 78 -10.59 5.86 13.92
CA ALA A 78 -12.00 5.62 14.17
C ALA A 78 -12.29 5.48 15.68
N TYR A 79 -11.46 4.73 16.42
CA TYR A 79 -11.59 4.62 17.87
C TYR A 79 -11.46 5.97 18.59
N ARG A 80 -10.46 6.78 18.24
CA ARG A 80 -10.27 8.11 18.86
C ARG A 80 -11.46 9.04 18.61
N ILE A 81 -12.04 9.00 17.41
CA ILE A 81 -13.24 9.79 17.09
C ILE A 81 -14.42 9.37 17.98
N ILE A 82 -14.62 8.06 18.20
CA ILE A 82 -15.69 7.54 19.08
C ILE A 82 -15.44 7.94 20.54
N GLU A 83 -14.19 7.89 21.01
CA GLU A 83 -13.83 8.27 22.38
C GLU A 83 -14.08 9.78 22.63
N ASP A 84 -13.65 10.64 21.70
CA ASP A 84 -13.89 12.08 21.78
C ASP A 84 -15.39 12.41 21.75
N LYS A 85 -16.18 11.69 20.94
CA LYS A 85 -17.64 11.81 20.94
C LYS A 85 -18.24 11.50 22.31
N LYS A 86 -17.76 10.46 23.00
CA LYS A 86 -18.26 10.09 24.33
C LYS A 86 -17.93 11.15 25.38
N LYS A 87 -16.72 11.72 25.35
CA LYS A 87 -16.28 12.78 26.29
C LYS A 87 -17.03 14.11 26.12
N VAL A 88 -17.55 14.40 24.93
CA VAL A 88 -18.34 15.62 24.67
C VAL A 88 -19.79 15.49 25.15
N ILE A 89 -20.30 14.26 25.29
CA ILE A 89 -21.70 13.98 25.65
C ILE A 89 -21.85 13.77 27.18
N SER A 90 -20.78 13.40 27.89
CA SER A 90 -20.75 13.32 29.37
C SER A 90 -20.39 14.65 30.00
#